data_AF-A0A354SAI0-F1
#
_entry.id   AF-A0A354SAI0-F1
#
_cell.length_a   1.000
_cell.length_b   1.000
_cell.length_c   1.000
_cell.angle_alpha   90.00
_cell.angle_beta   90.00
_cell.angle_gamma   90.00
#
_symmetry.space_group_name_H-M   'P 1'
#
loop_
_entity.id
_entity.type
_entity.pdbx_description
1 polymer ?
#
loop_
_entity_poly.entity_id
_entity_poly.type
_entity_poly.pdbx_seq_one_letter_code
_entity_poly.pdbx_strand_id
1 'polypeptide(L)'
;GAKVVVNDLGGAPSGGGSDQRAADEVVEIIKSRGGQAVANYADVSDFAAAKDMVDQAIDSFGGLDCLVLNAGIPRDKMIFNMDESDWDSVVKVHLKGHFAPARHATAYWREKSREIGGKVNASVICTTSSVGLLGNTGQTNYAAAKG
;
A
#
# COMPACT_ATOMS: atom_id res chain seq x y z
N GLY A 1 6.23 10.91 18.45
CA GLY A 1 6.48 9.81 17.50
C GLY A 1 5.40 9.81 16.43
N ALA A 2 5.60 9.08 15.33
CA ALA A 2 4.57 8.93 14.29
C ALA A 2 3.38 8.12 14.84
N LYS A 3 2.19 8.43 14.32
CA LYS A 3 0.97 7.62 14.50
C LYS A 3 0.71 6.88 13.20
N VAL A 4 0.56 5.55 13.25
CA VAL A 4 0.68 4.71 12.06
C VAL A 4 -0.55 3.83 11.87
N VAL A 5 -1.14 3.85 10.67
CA VAL A 5 -2.00 2.76 10.22
C VAL A 5 -1.11 1.73 9.54
N VAL A 6 -1.08 0.51 10.07
CA VAL A 6 -0.31 -0.61 9.50
C VAL A 6 -1.27 -1.42 8.64
N ASN A 7 -1.13 -1.34 7.31
CA ASN A 7 -1.94 -2.13 6.38
C ASN A 7 -1.20 -3.41 5.97
N ASP A 8 -1.84 -4.56 6.20
CA ASP A 8 -1.46 -5.85 5.65
C ASP A 8 -2.70 -6.74 5.48
N LEU A 9 -2.94 -7.25 4.27
CA LEU A 9 -4.09 -8.11 3.97
C LEU A 9 -3.96 -9.52 4.59
N GLY A 10 -2.76 -9.90 5.06
CA GLY A 10 -2.46 -11.22 5.61
C GLY A 10 -2.14 -12.29 4.56
N GLY A 11 -1.64 -11.87 3.40
CA GLY A 11 -1.30 -12.77 2.30
C GLY A 11 0.12 -13.35 2.42
N ALA A 12 0.29 -14.63 2.09
CA ALA A 12 1.61 -15.22 1.88
C ALA A 12 2.31 -14.55 0.67
N PRO A 13 3.66 -14.59 0.59
CA PRO A 13 4.41 -14.03 -0.55
C PRO A 13 3.98 -14.59 -1.91
N SER A 14 3.49 -15.83 -1.96
CA SER A 14 2.94 -16.50 -3.14
C SER A 14 1.52 -16.04 -3.53
N GLY A 15 0.91 -15.13 -2.76
CA GLY A 15 -0.49 -14.76 -2.83
C GLY A 15 -1.44 -15.79 -2.20
N GLY A 16 -2.50 -15.28 -1.59
CA GLY A 16 -3.47 -16.08 -0.83
C GLY A 16 -3.18 -16.09 0.67
N GLY A 17 -4.19 -16.41 1.48
CA GLY A 17 -4.16 -16.29 2.94
C GLY A 17 -4.82 -14.99 3.43
N SER A 18 -5.13 -14.96 4.72
CA SER A 18 -5.73 -13.82 5.43
C SER A 18 -5.23 -13.76 6.87
N ASP A 19 -3.95 -14.08 7.07
CA ASP A 19 -3.32 -14.12 8.38
C ASP A 19 -3.02 -12.70 8.87
N GLN A 20 -3.93 -12.16 9.68
CA GLN A 20 -3.85 -10.79 10.21
C GLN A 20 -2.66 -10.55 11.15
N ARG A 21 -1.98 -11.62 11.57
CA ARG A 21 -0.90 -11.58 12.56
C ARG A 21 0.22 -10.60 12.23
N ALA A 22 0.58 -10.43 10.95
CA ALA A 22 1.69 -9.56 10.58
C ALA A 22 1.45 -8.08 10.95
N ALA A 23 0.28 -7.53 10.64
CA ALA A 23 -0.04 -6.15 11.00
C ALA A 23 -0.23 -6.00 12.52
N ASP A 24 -0.87 -6.97 13.17
CA ASP A 24 -1.04 -6.98 14.63
C ASP A 24 0.31 -6.97 15.36
N GLU A 25 1.26 -7.83 14.97
CA GLU A 25 2.59 -7.90 15.56
C GLU A 25 3.32 -6.55 15.46
N VAL A 26 3.29 -5.90 14.29
CA VAL A 26 3.90 -4.59 14.10
C VAL A 26 3.23 -3.53 14.97
N VAL A 27 1.91 -3.53 15.05
CA VAL A 27 1.15 -2.61 15.92
C VAL A 27 1.55 -2.79 17.38
N GLU A 28 1.64 -4.02 17.87
CA GLU A 28 2.05 -4.30 19.25
C GLU A 28 3.51 -3.93 19.51
N ILE A 29 4.41 -4.12 18.55
CA ILE A 29 5.80 -3.62 18.63
C ILE A 29 5.82 -2.08 18.75
N ILE A 30 5.00 -1.37 17.96
CA ILE A 30 4.95 0.09 18.02
C ILE A 30 4.41 0.56 19.38
N LYS A 31 3.31 -0.03 19.85
CA LYS A 31 2.69 0.31 21.14
C LYS A 31 3.60 0.00 22.32
N SER A 32 4.25 -1.16 22.35
CA SER A 32 5.19 -1.55 23.41
C SER A 32 6.40 -0.60 23.51
N ARG A 33 6.71 0.13 22.43
CA ARG A 33 7.74 1.18 22.38
C ARG A 33 7.18 2.60 22.65
N GLY A 34 5.93 2.71 23.12
CA GLY A 34 5.25 3.97 23.44
C GLY A 34 4.70 4.73 22.23
N GLY A 35 4.65 4.11 21.06
CA GLY A 35 4.04 4.66 19.85
C GLY A 35 2.52 4.47 19.79
N GLN A 36 1.89 5.00 18.74
CA GLN A 36 0.48 4.81 18.45
C GLN A 36 0.32 4.15 17.08
N ALA A 37 -0.36 3.02 17.03
CA ALA A 37 -0.65 2.34 15.79
C ALA A 37 -1.99 1.59 15.83
N VAL A 38 -2.62 1.48 14.66
CA VAL A 38 -3.82 0.66 14.42
C VAL A 38 -3.59 -0.21 13.19
N ALA A 39 -4.14 -1.42 13.19
CA ALA A 39 -4.05 -2.32 12.04
C ALA A 39 -5.18 -2.04 11.04
N ASN A 40 -4.90 -2.33 9.77
CA ASN A 40 -5.86 -2.34 8.69
C ASN A 40 -5.60 -3.59 7.83
N TYR A 41 -6.67 -4.29 7.44
CA TYR A 41 -6.57 -5.57 6.72
C TYR A 41 -7.14 -5.51 5.30
N ALA A 42 -7.33 -4.31 4.76
CA ALA A 42 -7.94 -4.12 3.45
C ALA A 42 -6.98 -4.52 2.31
N ASP A 43 -7.54 -5.06 1.23
CA ASP A 43 -6.84 -5.14 -0.06
C ASP A 43 -6.70 -3.71 -0.61
N VAL A 44 -5.47 -3.21 -0.67
CA VAL A 44 -5.16 -1.86 -1.19
C VAL A 44 -5.61 -1.64 -2.64
N SER A 45 -5.83 -2.71 -3.41
CA SER A 45 -6.30 -2.64 -4.79
C SER A 45 -7.84 -2.60 -4.91
N ASP A 46 -8.56 -2.83 -3.81
CA ASP A 46 -9.98 -2.51 -3.70
C ASP A 46 -10.15 -1.00 -3.50
N PHE A 47 -10.91 -0.37 -4.37
CA PHE A 47 -11.04 1.07 -4.39
C PHE A 47 -11.82 1.61 -3.19
N ALA A 48 -12.88 0.91 -2.78
CA ALA A 48 -13.68 1.33 -1.62
C ALA A 48 -12.90 1.07 -0.33
N ALA A 49 -12.28 -0.11 -0.19
CA ALA A 49 -11.50 -0.43 1.00
C ALA A 49 -10.26 0.47 1.16
N ALA A 50 -9.64 0.89 0.05
CA ALA A 50 -8.56 1.88 0.09
C ALA A 50 -9.04 3.26 0.57
N LYS A 51 -10.28 3.65 0.26
CA LYS A 51 -10.90 4.86 0.84
C LYS A 51 -11.07 4.69 2.34
N ASP A 52 -11.66 3.58 2.77
CA ASP A 52 -11.94 3.31 4.18
C ASP A 52 -10.65 3.25 5.00
N MET A 53 -9.54 2.76 4.42
CA MET A 53 -8.22 2.80 5.04
C MET A 53 -7.70 4.24 5.26
N VAL A 54 -7.90 5.14 4.29
CA VAL A 54 -7.53 6.56 4.43
C VAL A 54 -8.41 7.23 5.49
N ASP A 55 -9.71 6.95 5.47
CA ASP A 55 -10.66 7.48 6.47
C ASP A 55 -10.30 6.99 7.88
N GLN A 56 -9.94 5.71 8.04
CA GLN A 56 -9.49 5.16 9.33
C GLN A 56 -8.29 5.92 9.89
N ALA A 57 -7.32 6.33 9.05
CA ALA A 57 -6.18 7.13 9.50
C ALA A 57 -6.64 8.49 10.03
N ILE A 58 -7.56 9.13 9.32
CA ILE A 58 -8.13 10.43 9.70
C ILE A 58 -8.91 10.31 11.00
N ASP A 59 -9.79 9.32 11.13
CA ASP A 59 -10.62 9.09 12.30
C ASP A 59 -9.80 8.73 13.54
N SER A 60 -8.77 7.91 13.37
CA SER A 60 -7.93 7.45 14.48
C SER A 60 -6.99 8.53 14.98
N PHE A 61 -6.48 9.39 14.09
CA PHE A 61 -5.34 10.26 14.40
C PHE A 61 -5.55 11.76 14.13
N GLY A 62 -6.69 12.13 13.54
CA GLY A 62 -7.08 13.50 13.20
C GLY A 62 -6.57 13.98 11.83
N GLY A 63 -5.92 13.10 11.05
CA GLY A 63 -5.44 13.42 9.72
C GLY A 63 -4.46 12.40 9.15
N LEU A 64 -4.00 12.71 7.94
CA LEU A 64 -3.02 11.91 7.20
C LEU A 64 -1.93 12.85 6.68
N ASP A 65 -0.68 12.66 7.10
CA ASP A 65 0.45 13.50 6.69
C ASP A 65 1.36 12.79 5.67
N CYS A 66 1.40 11.46 5.69
CA CYS A 66 2.24 10.67 4.79
C CYS A 66 1.54 9.38 4.38
N LEU A 67 1.66 9.03 3.10
CA LEU A 67 1.22 7.76 2.54
C LEU A 67 2.43 7.00 2.01
N VAL A 68 2.62 5.76 2.48
CA VAL A 68 3.68 4.87 1.99
C VAL A 68 3.04 3.76 1.15
N LEU A 69 3.27 3.80 -0.15
CA LEU A 69 2.81 2.80 -1.11
C LEU A 69 3.90 1.72 -1.22
N ASN A 70 3.77 0.70 -0.37
CA ASN A 70 4.75 -0.38 -0.27
C ASN A 70 4.22 -1.75 -0.71
N ALA A 71 2.92 -2.02 -0.52
CA ALA A 71 2.33 -3.33 -0.77
C ALA A 71 2.70 -3.90 -2.15
N GLY A 72 3.14 -5.16 -2.20
CA GLY A 72 3.63 -5.77 -3.42
C GLY A 72 3.73 -7.29 -3.30
N ILE A 73 3.66 -7.98 -4.43
CA ILE A 73 3.77 -9.44 -4.54
C ILE A 73 4.61 -9.84 -5.75
N PRO A 74 5.49 -10.85 -5.64
CA PRO A 74 6.17 -11.43 -6.79
C PRO A 74 5.37 -12.59 -7.41
N ARG A 75 5.50 -12.78 -8.73
CA ARG A 75 5.04 -13.97 -9.47
C ARG A 75 6.09 -14.35 -10.50
N ASP A 76 7.22 -14.82 -9.99
CA ASP A 76 8.40 -15.03 -10.79
C ASP A 76 8.23 -16.30 -11.65
N LYS A 77 8.11 -16.12 -12.96
CA LYS A 77 8.06 -17.18 -13.97
C LYS A 77 8.64 -16.68 -15.29
N MET A 78 9.31 -17.57 -16.02
CA MET A 78 9.65 -17.31 -17.42
C MET A 78 8.37 -16.96 -18.20
N ILE A 79 8.42 -15.97 -19.10
CA ILE A 79 7.22 -15.41 -19.74
C ILE A 79 6.34 -16.47 -20.43
N PHE A 80 6.95 -17.49 -21.03
CA PHE A 80 6.24 -18.59 -21.69
C PHE A 80 5.61 -19.62 -20.73
N ASN A 81 5.92 -19.54 -19.43
CA ASN A 81 5.34 -20.35 -18.36
C ASN A 81 4.41 -19.51 -17.45
N MET A 82 4.24 -18.21 -17.73
CA MET A 82 3.46 -17.31 -16.89
C MET A 82 1.97 -17.47 -17.18
N ASP A 83 1.19 -17.67 -16.13
CA ASP A 83 -0.27 -17.69 -16.26
C ASP A 83 -0.80 -16.27 -16.31
N GLU A 84 -1.92 -16.04 -17.00
CA GLU A 84 -2.57 -14.72 -17.08
C GLU A 84 -2.91 -14.18 -15.67
N SER A 85 -3.32 -15.05 -14.75
CA SER A 85 -3.61 -14.68 -13.36
C SER A 85 -2.38 -14.21 -12.57
N ASP A 86 -1.19 -14.70 -12.92
CA ASP A 86 0.07 -14.22 -12.33
C ASP A 86 0.36 -12.79 -12.78
N TRP A 87 0.13 -12.50 -14.06
CA TRP A 87 0.27 -11.16 -14.61
C TRP A 87 -0.72 -10.19 -13.95
N ASP A 88 -1.99 -10.56 -13.97
CA ASP A 88 -3.08 -9.72 -13.45
C ASP A 88 -2.93 -9.43 -11.96
N SER A 89 -2.54 -10.43 -11.16
CA SER A 89 -2.35 -10.23 -9.72
C SER A 89 -1.22 -9.24 -9.42
N VAL A 90 -0.09 -9.34 -10.11
CA VAL A 90 1.03 -8.39 -9.95
C VAL A 90 0.61 -6.99 -10.39
N VAL A 91 -0.02 -6.85 -11.56
CA VAL A 91 -0.50 -5.55 -12.06
C VAL A 91 -1.53 -4.94 -11.11
N LYS A 92 -2.47 -5.74 -10.60
CA LYS A 92 -3.51 -5.31 -9.66
C LYS A 92 -2.88 -4.74 -8.39
N VAL A 93 -1.96 -5.44 -7.74
CA VAL A 93 -1.36 -4.96 -6.48
C VAL A 93 -0.41 -3.79 -6.71
N HIS A 94 0.45 -3.87 -7.73
CA HIS A 94 1.52 -2.88 -7.93
C HIS A 94 1.04 -1.58 -8.57
N LEU A 95 0.07 -1.63 -9.49
CA LEU A 95 -0.48 -0.43 -10.11
C LEU A 95 -1.74 0.02 -9.39
N LYS A 96 -2.78 -0.82 -9.36
CA LYS A 96 -4.07 -0.42 -8.76
C LYS A 96 -3.96 -0.25 -7.25
N GLY A 97 -3.18 -1.09 -6.57
CA GLY A 97 -2.93 -0.98 -5.13
C GLY A 97 -2.10 0.23 -4.72
N HIS A 98 -1.36 0.85 -5.65
CA HIS A 98 -0.71 2.15 -5.40
C HIS A 98 -1.64 3.32 -5.76
N PHE A 99 -2.35 3.19 -6.89
CA PHE A 99 -3.28 4.20 -7.37
C PHE A 99 -4.43 4.46 -6.39
N ALA A 100 -5.10 3.42 -5.90
CA ALA A 100 -6.33 3.60 -5.13
C ALA A 100 -6.10 4.38 -3.82
N PRO A 101 -5.15 4.01 -2.94
CA PRO A 101 -4.84 4.81 -1.75
C PRO A 101 -4.35 6.22 -2.09
N ALA A 102 -3.50 6.36 -3.12
CA ALA A 102 -2.99 7.68 -3.54
C ALA A 102 -4.12 8.60 -4.01
N ARG A 103 -5.07 8.07 -4.78
CA ARG A 103 -6.25 8.81 -5.23
C ARG A 103 -7.05 9.34 -4.05
N HIS A 104 -7.30 8.53 -3.03
CA HIS A 104 -8.10 8.93 -1.87
C HIS A 104 -7.36 9.91 -0.95
N ALA A 105 -6.09 9.63 -0.64
CA ALA A 105 -5.26 10.52 0.17
C ALA A 105 -5.09 11.91 -0.47
N THR A 106 -4.81 11.96 -1.77
CA THR A 106 -4.64 13.25 -2.48
C THR A 106 -5.94 14.03 -2.62
N ALA A 107 -7.10 13.35 -2.73
CA ALA A 107 -8.40 14.01 -2.67
C ALA A 107 -8.63 14.68 -1.30
N TYR A 108 -8.37 13.95 -0.20
CA TYR A 108 -8.44 14.49 1.16
C TYR A 108 -7.52 15.72 1.34
N TRP A 109 -6.25 15.63 0.93
CA TRP A 109 -5.32 16.76 1.06
C TRP A 109 -5.73 17.97 0.22
N ARG A 110 -6.30 17.74 -0.97
CA ARG A 110 -6.83 18.82 -1.80
C ARG A 110 -8.01 19.52 -1.13
N GLU A 111 -8.93 18.77 -0.52
CA GLU A 111 -10.06 19.33 0.22
C GLU A 111 -9.58 20.13 1.44
N LYS A 112 -8.70 19.55 2.25
CA LYS A 112 -8.09 20.23 3.40
C LYS A 112 -7.33 21.50 3.01
N SER A 113 -6.62 21.49 1.88
CA SER A 113 -5.95 22.66 1.32
C SER A 113 -6.92 23.81 1.01
N ARG A 114 -8.09 23.48 0.45
CA ARG A 114 -9.15 24.46 0.17
C ARG A 114 -9.76 25.02 1.45
N GLU A 115 -10.00 24.18 2.45
CA GLU A 115 -10.58 24.59 3.74
C GLU A 115 -9.68 25.56 4.51
N ILE A 116 -8.37 25.29 4.55
CA ILE A 116 -7.41 26.14 5.26
C ILE A 116 -6.93 27.32 4.40
N GLY A 117 -7.30 27.38 3.12
CA GLY A 117 -6.84 28.40 2.18
C GLY A 117 -5.33 28.38 1.95
N GLY A 118 -4.67 27.22 2.02
CA GLY A 118 -3.22 27.11 2.09
C GLY A 118 -2.67 25.72 1.78
N LYS A 119 -1.34 25.60 1.77
CA LYS A 119 -0.67 24.33 1.43
C LYS A 119 -0.81 23.30 2.55
N VAL A 120 -1.17 22.07 2.19
CA VAL A 120 -1.05 20.90 3.07
C VAL A 120 0.35 20.32 2.87
N ASN A 121 1.10 20.20 3.97
CA ASN A 121 2.41 19.55 3.96
C ASN A 121 2.22 18.04 4.10
N ALA A 122 2.02 17.36 2.97
CA ALA A 122 1.90 15.91 2.92
C ALA A 122 2.89 15.29 1.94
N SER A 123 3.17 14.00 2.10
CA SER A 123 4.12 13.26 1.25
C SER A 123 3.58 11.90 0.82
N VAL A 124 3.85 11.52 -0.42
CA VAL A 124 3.65 10.15 -0.92
C VAL A 124 5.02 9.53 -1.15
N ILE A 125 5.25 8.36 -0.57
CA ILE A 125 6.47 7.58 -0.74
C ILE A 125 6.09 6.30 -1.49
N CYS A 126 6.63 6.13 -2.69
CA CYS A 126 6.39 4.93 -3.50
C CYS A 126 7.60 4.01 -3.43
N THR A 127 7.37 2.75 -3.07
CA THR A 127 8.43 1.73 -3.08
C THR A 127 8.52 1.12 -4.47
N THR A 128 9.57 1.47 -5.22
CA THR A 128 9.90 0.82 -6.51
C THR A 128 10.96 -0.29 -6.29
N SER A 129 11.57 -0.78 -7.37
CA SER A 129 12.64 -1.77 -7.36
C SER A 129 13.62 -1.49 -8.51
N SER A 130 14.89 -1.84 -8.32
CA SER A 130 15.87 -1.85 -9.41
C SER A 130 15.45 -2.76 -10.58
N VAL A 131 14.64 -3.78 -10.31
CA VAL A 131 14.04 -4.65 -11.35
C VAL A 131 13.12 -3.88 -12.28
N GLY A 132 12.46 -2.81 -11.81
CA GLY A 132 11.69 -1.91 -12.68
C GLY A 132 12.57 -1.15 -13.67
N LEU A 133 13.83 -0.89 -13.31
CA LEU A 133 14.77 -0.14 -14.14
C LEU A 133 15.60 -1.03 -15.07
N LEU A 134 16.05 -2.18 -14.56
CA LEU A 134 17.01 -3.06 -15.24
C LEU A 134 16.38 -4.34 -15.79
N GLY A 135 15.16 -4.68 -15.36
CA GLY A 135 14.57 -5.98 -15.57
C GLY A 135 15.24 -7.08 -14.76
N ASN A 136 14.58 -8.24 -14.68
CA ASN A 136 15.17 -9.48 -14.18
C ASN A 136 14.52 -10.67 -14.89
N THR A 137 15.28 -11.74 -15.11
CA THR A 137 14.77 -12.95 -15.74
C THR A 137 13.68 -13.55 -14.87
N GLY A 138 12.52 -13.82 -15.49
CA GLY A 138 11.35 -14.37 -14.79
C GLY A 138 10.46 -13.32 -14.11
N GLN A 139 10.79 -12.03 -14.16
CA GLN A 139 10.05 -10.97 -13.46
C GLN A 139 9.41 -9.95 -14.41
N THR A 140 8.96 -10.36 -15.59
CA THR A 140 8.48 -9.43 -16.64
C THR A 140 7.28 -8.60 -16.18
N ASN A 141 6.29 -9.22 -15.52
CA ASN A 141 5.13 -8.52 -14.92
C ASN A 141 5.55 -7.52 -13.84
N TYR A 142 6.45 -7.93 -12.94
CA TYR A 142 6.92 -7.14 -11.82
C TYR A 142 7.78 -5.95 -12.29
N ALA A 143 8.69 -6.18 -13.23
CA ALA A 143 9.49 -5.15 -13.87
C ALA A 143 8.58 -4.11 -14.55
N ALA A 144 7.60 -4.56 -15.33
CA ALA A 144 6.64 -3.68 -16.00
C ALA A 144 5.81 -2.86 -15.00
N ALA A 145 5.48 -3.42 -13.82
CA ALA A 145 4.68 -2.72 -12.82
C ALA A 145 5.50 -1.82 -11.86
N LYS A 146 6.82 -1.99 -11.79
CA LYS A 146 7.72 -1.17 -10.95
C LYS A 146 8.52 -0.11 -11.72
N GLY A 147 8.66 -0.28 -13.04
CA GLY A 147 9.37 0.65 -13.94
C GLY A 147 8.60 1.92 -14.25
#